data_AF-A0A924D240-F1
#
_entry.id   AF-A0A924D240-F1
#
_cell.length_a   1.000
_cell.length_b   1.000
_cell.length_c   1.000
_cell.angle_alpha   90.00
_cell.angle_beta   90.00
_cell.angle_gamma   90.00
#
_symmetry.space_group_name_H-M   'P 1'
#
loop_
_entity.id
_entity.type
_entity.pdbx_description
1 polymer ?
#
loop_
_entity_poly.entity_id
_entity_poly.type
_entity_poly.pdbx_seq_one_letter_code
_entity_poly.pdbx_strand_id
1 'polypeptide(L)'
;VPAQRIVDLAARMVDAGAQEIALADTIGVGVPGQVGDLVRAVIAKVGDIPVRLHLHDTRGLAPANAWAGYQAGCRTFDSALGGLGGCPFAPGAAGNVGTEELLYLFGRSGVATGLDLDAAVAANRWFATIMGRELPSRVGKAGDFIIKGERV
;
A
#
# COMPACT_ATOMS: atom_id res chain seq x y z
N VAL A 1 0.36 18.72 3.45
CA VAL A 1 -0.98 19.35 3.49
C VAL A 1 -1.52 19.22 4.90
N PRO A 2 -2.14 20.26 5.50
CA PRO A 2 -2.73 20.13 6.83
C PRO A 2 -3.81 19.04 6.89
N ALA A 3 -3.79 18.19 7.93
CA ALA A 3 -4.68 17.04 8.04
C ALA A 3 -6.16 17.43 8.02
N GLN A 4 -6.54 18.51 8.72
CA GLN A 4 -7.93 18.98 8.77
C GLN A 4 -8.50 19.28 7.37
N ARG A 5 -7.69 19.87 6.48
CA ARG A 5 -8.11 20.15 5.11
C ARG A 5 -8.45 18.86 4.34
N ILE A 6 -7.75 17.76 4.61
CA ILE A 6 -8.02 16.46 3.99
C ILE A 6 -9.33 15.88 4.52
N VAL A 7 -9.55 15.98 5.84
CA VAL A 7 -10.78 15.53 6.50
C VAL A 7 -12.01 16.28 5.95
N ASP A 8 -11.91 17.60 5.79
CA ASP A 8 -13.00 18.42 5.25
C ASP A 8 -13.29 18.10 3.78
N LEU A 9 -12.24 17.81 2.98
CA LEU A 9 -12.40 17.38 1.59
C LEU A 9 -13.05 16.00 1.50
N ALA A 10 -12.68 15.05 2.37
CA ALA A 10 -13.30 13.73 2.42
C ALA A 10 -14.81 13.83 2.69
N ALA A 11 -15.22 14.64 3.67
CA ALA A 11 -16.64 14.88 3.94
C ALA A 11 -17.37 15.46 2.73
N ARG A 12 -16.79 16.46 2.05
CA ARG A 12 -17.38 17.04 0.85
C ARG A 12 -17.50 16.05 -0.31
N MET A 13 -16.57 15.10 -0.43
CA MET A 13 -16.66 14.03 -1.43
C MET A 13 -17.81 13.07 -1.10
N VAL A 14 -18.01 12.73 0.18
CA VAL A 14 -19.16 11.94 0.64
C VAL A 14 -20.48 12.65 0.37
N ASP A 15 -20.57 13.95 0.71
CA ASP A 15 -21.76 14.77 0.42
C ASP A 15 -22.08 14.83 -1.09
N ALA A 16 -21.05 14.70 -1.93
CA ALA A 16 -21.17 14.63 -3.39
C ALA A 16 -21.49 13.22 -3.92
N GLY A 17 -21.68 12.22 -3.05
CA GLY A 17 -22.06 10.85 -3.41
C GLY A 17 -20.89 9.88 -3.61
N ALA A 18 -19.69 10.19 -3.09
CA ALA A 18 -18.59 9.24 -3.12
C ALA A 18 -18.92 7.97 -2.33
N GLN A 19 -18.66 6.81 -2.93
CA GLN A 19 -18.89 5.49 -2.32
C GLN A 19 -17.67 4.98 -1.54
N GLU A 20 -16.51 5.62 -1.70
CA GLU A 20 -15.24 5.29 -1.05
C GLU A 20 -14.34 6.52 -1.07
N ILE A 21 -13.48 6.67 -0.06
CA ILE A 21 -12.47 7.72 0.01
C ILE A 21 -11.07 7.12 -0.10
N ALA A 22 -10.32 7.54 -1.11
CA ALA A 22 -8.93 7.14 -1.29
C ALA A 22 -7.96 8.22 -0.77
N LEU A 23 -7.12 7.85 0.18
CA LEU A 23 -6.04 8.69 0.70
C LEU A 23 -4.73 8.30 0.02
N ALA A 24 -4.14 9.22 -0.73
CA ALA A 24 -2.95 8.98 -1.52
C ALA A 24 -1.69 9.69 -0.97
N ASP A 25 -0.62 8.94 -0.76
CA ASP A 25 0.73 9.46 -0.53
C ASP A 25 1.52 9.49 -1.86
N THR A 26 1.15 10.43 -2.72
CA THR A 26 1.60 10.52 -4.11
C THR A 26 3.12 10.63 -4.28
N ILE A 27 3.81 11.19 -3.30
CA ILE A 27 5.26 11.42 -3.35
C ILE A 27 6.04 10.54 -2.37
N GLY A 28 5.36 9.65 -1.63
CA GLY A 28 5.98 8.72 -0.70
C GLY A 28 6.73 9.44 0.43
N VAL A 29 6.10 10.41 1.09
CA VAL A 29 6.66 11.17 2.22
C VAL A 29 5.97 10.89 3.55
N GLY A 30 4.83 10.21 3.52
CA GLY A 30 4.08 9.88 4.71
C GLY A 30 4.88 8.98 5.65
N VAL A 31 4.66 9.17 6.95
CA VAL A 31 5.21 8.32 8.00
C VAL A 31 4.09 7.64 8.79
N PRO A 32 4.33 6.49 9.43
CA PRO A 32 3.25 5.67 9.99
C PRO A 32 2.35 6.41 10.99
N GLY A 33 2.93 7.24 11.86
CA GLY A 33 2.16 8.06 12.80
C GLY A 33 1.18 9.01 12.11
N GLN A 34 1.66 9.74 11.10
CA GLN A 34 0.83 10.68 10.33
C GLN A 34 -0.27 9.96 9.54
N VAL A 35 0.05 8.82 8.93
CA VAL A 35 -0.91 8.03 8.15
C VAL A 35 -1.99 7.45 9.06
N GLY A 36 -1.61 6.86 10.20
CA GLY A 36 -2.55 6.31 11.16
C GLY A 36 -3.49 7.38 11.74
N ASP A 37 -2.95 8.55 12.11
CA ASP A 37 -3.75 9.68 12.62
C ASP A 37 -4.74 10.20 11.56
N LEU A 38 -4.28 10.37 10.32
CA LEU A 38 -5.13 10.84 9.23
C LEU A 38 -6.25 9.85 8.91
N VAL A 39 -5.94 8.55 8.82
CA VAL A 39 -6.95 7.50 8.56
C VAL A 39 -8.01 7.49 9.65
N ARG A 40 -7.62 7.54 10.93
CA ARG A 40 -8.58 7.63 12.05
C ARG A 40 -9.47 8.85 11.94
N ALA A 41 -8.89 10.02 11.67
CA ALA A 41 -9.64 11.26 11.56
C ALA A 41 -10.63 11.25 10.38
N VAL A 42 -10.21 10.69 9.24
CA VAL A 42 -11.08 10.57 8.05
C VAL A 42 -12.21 9.59 8.32
N ILE A 43 -11.95 8.38 8.84
CA ILE A 43 -12.98 7.39 9.18
C ILE A 43 -13.99 7.99 10.17
N ALA A 44 -13.52 8.65 11.22
CA ALA A 44 -14.39 9.31 12.20
C ALA A 44 -15.29 10.39 11.57
N LYS A 45 -14.87 11.01 10.46
CA LYS A 45 -15.63 12.04 9.75
C LYS A 45 -16.61 11.47 8.73
N VAL A 46 -16.23 10.41 8.02
CA VAL A 46 -17.00 9.87 6.89
C VAL A 46 -17.93 8.71 7.27
N GLY A 47 -17.83 8.19 8.50
CA GLY A 47 -18.69 7.13 9.01
C GLY A 47 -18.45 5.81 8.28
N ASP A 48 -19.52 5.23 7.74
CA ASP A 48 -19.49 3.91 7.09
C ASP A 48 -18.86 3.91 5.68
N ILE A 49 -18.49 5.07 5.15
CA ILE A 49 -17.81 5.14 3.85
C ILE A 49 -16.43 4.51 3.96
N PRO A 50 -16.13 3.46 3.17
CA PRO A 50 -14.83 2.80 3.20
C PRO A 50 -13.70 3.78 2.89
N VAL A 51 -12.58 3.58 3.58
CA VAL A 51 -11.34 4.31 3.34
C VAL A 51 -10.32 3.36 2.74
N ARG A 52 -9.69 3.81 1.65
CA ARG A 52 -8.62 3.14 0.93
C ARG A 52 -7.31 3.91 1.06
N LEU A 53 -6.20 3.19 1.14
CA LEU A 53 -4.86 3.78 1.09
C LEU A 53 -4.16 3.48 -0.24
N HIS A 54 -3.57 4.53 -0.81
CA HIS A 54 -2.73 4.47 -1.99
C HIS A 54 -1.34 5.02 -1.65
N LEU A 55 -0.32 4.16 -1.63
CA LEU A 55 0.98 4.48 -1.04
C LEU A 55 2.12 4.27 -2.04
N HIS A 56 2.94 5.29 -2.21
CA HIS A 56 4.21 5.17 -2.94
C HIS A 56 5.36 4.85 -1.97
N ASP A 57 6.30 4.00 -2.39
CA ASP A 57 7.43 3.54 -1.57
C ASP A 57 8.72 4.36 -1.78
N THR A 58 8.60 5.62 -2.19
CA THR A 58 9.74 6.52 -2.49
C THR A 58 10.79 6.55 -1.39
N ARG A 59 10.37 6.45 -0.11
CA ARG A 59 11.25 6.49 1.07
C ARG A 59 11.28 5.18 1.86
N GLY A 60 10.76 4.09 1.30
CA GLY A 60 10.78 2.77 1.97
C GLY A 60 9.80 2.63 3.14
N LEU A 61 8.81 3.53 3.26
CA LEU A 61 7.87 3.56 4.38
C LEU A 61 6.47 3.04 4.01
N ALA A 62 6.21 2.69 2.74
CA ALA A 62 4.86 2.35 2.31
C ALA A 62 4.28 1.11 3.04
N PRO A 63 5.04 0.01 3.27
CA PRO A 63 4.53 -1.11 4.06
C PRO A 63 4.20 -0.72 5.51
N ALA A 64 5.04 0.10 6.14
CA ALA A 64 4.80 0.58 7.51
C ALA A 64 3.57 1.50 7.58
N ASN A 65 3.38 2.34 6.57
CA ASN A 65 2.19 3.19 6.42
C ASN A 65 0.92 2.35 6.19
N ALA A 66 1.01 1.29 5.39
CA ALA A 66 -0.10 0.36 5.18
C ALA A 66 -0.52 -0.32 6.49
N TRP A 67 0.46 -0.78 7.29
CA TRP A 67 0.19 -1.37 8.59
C TRP A 67 -0.48 -0.37 9.56
N ALA A 68 0.04 0.85 9.63
CA ALA A 68 -0.57 1.90 10.47
C ALA A 68 -1.99 2.23 10.04
N GLY A 69 -2.25 2.28 8.72
CA GLY A 69 -3.59 2.43 8.17
C GLY A 69 -4.52 1.28 8.53
N TYR A 70 -4.04 0.04 8.44
CA TYR A 70 -4.79 -1.15 8.84
C TYR A 70 -5.19 -1.10 10.33
N GLN A 71 -4.25 -0.78 11.21
CA GLN A 71 -4.52 -0.61 12.63
C GLN A 71 -5.50 0.55 12.91
N ALA A 72 -5.52 1.57 12.07
CA ALA A 72 -6.45 2.70 12.14
C ALA A 72 -7.85 2.42 11.57
N GLY A 73 -8.08 1.24 10.96
CA GLY A 73 -9.39 0.82 10.45
C GLY A 73 -9.51 0.72 8.93
N CYS A 74 -8.47 1.12 8.17
CA CYS A 74 -8.45 0.95 6.71
C CYS A 74 -8.42 -0.55 6.34
N ARG A 75 -9.18 -0.94 5.32
CA ARG A 75 -9.24 -2.35 4.85
C ARG A 75 -8.95 -2.52 3.36
N THR A 76 -8.91 -1.43 2.60
CA THR A 76 -8.60 -1.44 1.17
C THR A 76 -7.24 -0.79 0.94
N PHE A 77 -6.37 -1.45 0.18
CA PHE A 77 -5.02 -0.96 -0.12
C PHE A 77 -4.73 -1.11 -1.61
N ASP A 78 -4.35 -0.03 -2.26
CA ASP A 78 -3.82 -0.07 -3.61
C ASP A 78 -2.35 -0.52 -3.57
N SER A 79 -1.96 -1.32 -4.57
CA SER A 79 -0.58 -1.74 -4.77
C SER A 79 -0.31 -1.95 -6.25
N ALA A 80 0.95 -2.18 -6.61
CA ALA A 80 1.31 -2.61 -7.96
C ALA A 80 2.22 -3.83 -7.92
N LEU A 81 2.01 -4.76 -8.85
CA LEU A 81 2.87 -5.94 -9.00
C LEU A 81 4.33 -5.51 -9.08
N GLY A 82 5.20 -6.10 -8.27
CA GLY A 82 6.61 -5.79 -8.22
C GLY A 82 6.98 -4.36 -7.83
N GLY A 83 6.07 -3.59 -7.27
CA GLY A 83 6.30 -2.17 -6.95
C GLY A 83 6.39 -1.30 -8.21
N LEU A 84 5.69 -1.71 -9.28
CA LEU A 84 5.60 -0.93 -10.51
C LEU A 84 5.06 0.48 -10.27
N GLY A 85 5.41 1.37 -11.18
CA GLY A 85 5.23 2.81 -11.05
C GLY A 85 6.58 3.51 -10.90
N GLY A 86 6.52 4.79 -10.55
CA GLY A 86 7.68 5.67 -10.61
C GLY A 86 7.85 6.22 -12.03
N CYS A 87 8.26 7.47 -12.12
CA CYS A 87 8.44 8.12 -13.40
C CYS A 87 9.88 7.88 -13.88
N PRO A 88 10.10 7.29 -15.07
CA PRO A 88 11.45 7.16 -15.64
C PRO A 88 12.13 8.53 -15.85
N PHE A 89 11.35 9.62 -15.86
CA PHE A 89 11.82 10.99 -15.98
C PHE A 89 12.02 11.71 -14.63
N ALA A 90 11.70 11.08 -13.49
CA ALA A 90 11.90 11.66 -12.16
C ALA A 90 12.91 10.81 -11.35
N PRO A 91 14.21 11.18 -11.37
CA PRO A 91 15.24 10.45 -10.62
C PRO A 91 14.87 10.33 -9.14
N GLY A 92 14.79 9.09 -8.64
CA GLY A 92 14.52 8.80 -7.23
C GLY A 92 13.05 8.66 -6.84
N ALA A 93 12.10 8.85 -7.75
CA ALA A 93 10.69 8.51 -7.49
C ALA A 93 10.51 6.99 -7.56
N ALA A 94 10.51 6.31 -6.40
CA ALA A 94 10.08 4.90 -6.37
C ALA A 94 8.58 4.81 -6.72
N GLY A 95 8.18 3.62 -7.18
CA GLY A 95 6.81 3.34 -7.56
C GLY A 95 5.87 3.14 -6.39
N ASN A 96 4.78 2.45 -6.67
CA ASN A 96 3.81 2.06 -5.65
C ASN A 96 4.45 1.09 -4.65
N VAL A 97 3.80 0.92 -3.50
CA VAL A 97 4.03 -0.26 -2.67
C VAL A 97 3.81 -1.52 -3.50
N GLY A 98 4.73 -2.48 -3.39
CA GLY A 98 4.60 -3.74 -4.11
C GLY A 98 3.47 -4.60 -3.52
N THR A 99 2.75 -5.29 -4.39
CA THR A 99 1.71 -6.24 -3.98
C THR A 99 2.29 -7.31 -3.07
N GLU A 100 3.49 -7.79 -3.38
CA GLU A 100 4.22 -8.80 -2.63
C GLU A 100 4.57 -8.31 -1.22
N GLU A 101 5.00 -7.05 -1.06
CA GLU A 101 5.23 -6.43 0.25
C GLU A 101 3.96 -6.45 1.11
N LEU A 102 2.79 -6.11 0.54
CA LEU A 102 1.54 -6.10 1.29
C LEU A 102 1.08 -7.52 1.64
N LEU A 103 1.18 -8.47 0.70
CA LEU A 103 0.83 -9.87 0.95
C LEU A 103 1.70 -10.48 2.04
N TYR A 104 3.02 -10.24 1.99
CA TYR A 104 3.93 -10.70 3.02
C TYR A 104 3.65 -10.04 4.37
N LEU A 105 3.51 -8.71 4.41
CA LEU A 105 3.21 -7.96 5.63
C LEU A 105 1.92 -8.46 6.29
N PHE A 106 0.82 -8.54 5.55
CA PHE A 106 -0.47 -8.95 6.09
C PHE A 106 -0.48 -10.44 6.46
N GLY A 107 0.05 -11.30 5.60
CA GLY A 107 0.14 -12.74 5.87
C GLY A 107 0.93 -13.04 7.14
N ARG A 108 2.13 -12.46 7.29
CA ARG A 108 2.98 -12.60 8.48
C ARG A 108 2.39 -11.94 9.73
N SER A 109 1.44 -11.02 9.55
CA SER A 109 0.69 -10.38 10.65
C SER A 109 -0.62 -11.10 10.97
N GLY A 110 -0.89 -12.27 10.38
CA GLY A 110 -2.11 -13.05 10.63
C GLY A 110 -3.37 -12.46 9.96
N VAL A 111 -3.22 -11.61 8.97
CA VAL A 111 -4.32 -10.98 8.24
C VAL A 111 -4.50 -11.67 6.89
N ALA A 112 -5.65 -12.30 6.70
CA ALA A 112 -6.01 -12.95 5.44
C ALA A 112 -6.31 -11.91 4.36
N THR A 113 -5.64 -12.02 3.22
CA THR A 113 -5.87 -11.16 2.04
C THR A 113 -6.68 -11.84 0.94
N GLY A 114 -6.79 -13.18 0.99
CA GLY A 114 -7.41 -14.00 -0.07
C GLY A 114 -6.55 -14.15 -1.32
N LEU A 115 -5.30 -13.71 -1.29
CA LEU A 115 -4.35 -13.77 -2.40
C LEU A 115 -3.14 -14.64 -2.05
N ASP A 116 -2.55 -15.27 -3.07
CA ASP A 116 -1.40 -16.16 -2.95
C ASP A 116 -0.09 -15.38 -3.18
N LEU A 117 0.77 -15.34 -2.15
CA LEU A 117 2.08 -14.68 -2.21
C LEU A 117 3.02 -15.36 -3.21
N ASP A 118 3.06 -16.69 -3.27
CA ASP A 118 3.93 -17.43 -4.19
C ASP A 118 3.53 -17.16 -5.64
N ALA A 119 2.21 -17.10 -5.91
CA ALA A 119 1.69 -16.71 -7.21
C ALA A 119 2.05 -15.27 -7.58
N ALA A 120 1.98 -14.33 -6.63
CA ALA A 120 2.38 -12.95 -6.87
C ALA A 120 3.89 -12.83 -7.16
N VAL A 121 4.74 -13.56 -6.41
CA VAL A 121 6.19 -13.62 -6.64
C VAL A 121 6.50 -14.26 -8.01
N ALA A 122 5.77 -15.31 -8.42
CA ALA A 122 5.92 -15.89 -9.75
C ALA A 122 5.54 -14.90 -10.86
N ALA A 123 4.43 -14.18 -10.69
CA ALA A 123 3.99 -13.14 -11.62
C ALA A 123 5.00 -11.98 -11.72
N ASN A 124 5.59 -11.57 -10.61
CA ASN A 124 6.67 -10.58 -10.57
C ASN A 124 7.84 -11.00 -11.46
N ARG A 125 8.37 -12.21 -11.23
CA ARG A 125 9.53 -12.74 -11.94
C ARG A 125 9.25 -12.86 -13.43
N TRP A 126 8.07 -13.37 -13.80
CA TRP A 126 7.64 -13.40 -15.19
C TRP A 126 7.60 -11.99 -15.80
N PHE A 127 6.96 -11.04 -15.12
CA PHE A 127 6.83 -9.68 -15.65
C PHE A 127 8.17 -8.94 -15.75
N ALA A 128 9.12 -9.22 -14.85
CA ALA A 128 10.49 -8.72 -14.95
C ALA A 128 11.17 -9.14 -16.26
N THR A 129 10.90 -10.36 -16.76
CA THR A 129 11.42 -10.81 -18.08
C THR A 129 10.85 -9.99 -19.23
N ILE A 130 9.56 -9.65 -19.17
CA ILE A 130 8.88 -8.84 -20.18
C ILE A 130 9.41 -7.40 -20.16
N MET A 131 9.63 -6.85 -18.98
CA MET A 131 10.16 -5.50 -18.79
C MET A 131 11.66 -5.39 -19.11
N GLY A 132 12.35 -6.51 -19.30
CA GLY A 132 13.80 -6.55 -19.53
C GLY A 132 14.62 -5.96 -18.38
N ARG A 133 14.06 -5.91 -17.16
CA ARG A 133 14.71 -5.35 -15.97
C ARG A 133 14.12 -5.93 -14.69
N GLU A 134 14.88 -5.89 -13.61
CA GLU A 134 14.35 -6.20 -12.29
C GLU A 134 13.27 -5.20 -11.86
N LEU A 135 12.27 -5.71 -11.12
CA LEU A 135 11.23 -4.90 -10.51
C LEU A 135 11.65 -4.43 -9.10
N PRO A 136 11.16 -3.28 -8.62
CA PRO A 136 11.56 -2.72 -7.31
C PRO A 136 11.27 -3.58 -6.07
N SER A 137 10.21 -4.41 -6.10
CA SER A 137 9.76 -5.16 -4.93
C SER A 137 10.88 -6.00 -4.30
N ARG A 138 11.10 -5.82 -3.00
CA ARG A 138 12.10 -6.56 -2.20
C ARG A 138 11.59 -7.97 -1.91
N VAL A 139 10.30 -8.11 -1.62
CA VAL A 139 9.67 -9.42 -1.39
C VAL A 139 9.57 -10.21 -2.70
N GLY A 140 9.26 -9.57 -3.83
CA GLY A 140 9.28 -10.23 -5.14
C GLY A 140 10.62 -10.88 -5.49
N LYS A 141 11.73 -10.26 -5.02
CA LYS A 141 13.08 -10.81 -5.16
C LYS A 141 13.36 -11.92 -4.15
N ALA A 142 13.07 -11.68 -2.88
CA ALA A 142 13.39 -12.60 -1.79
C ALA A 142 12.50 -13.86 -1.74
N GLY A 143 11.23 -13.73 -2.13
CA GLY A 143 10.20 -14.73 -1.86
C GLY A 143 9.70 -14.71 -0.41
N ASP A 144 8.88 -15.69 -0.05
CA ASP A 144 8.46 -15.92 1.33
C ASP A 144 9.61 -16.45 2.21
N PHE A 145 9.49 -16.28 3.52
CA PHE A 145 10.46 -16.79 4.48
C PHE A 145 10.07 -18.20 4.95
N ILE A 146 10.91 -19.19 4.62
CA ILE A 146 10.66 -20.60 4.87
C ILE A 146 11.72 -21.16 5.80
N ILE A 147 11.32 -21.83 6.89
CA ILE A 147 12.22 -22.59 7.76
C ILE A 147 11.93 -24.08 7.58
N LYS A 148 12.95 -24.87 7.20
CA LYS A 148 12.86 -26.34 7.04
C LYS A 148 11.72 -26.82 6.11
N GLY A 149 11.33 -26.00 5.13
CA GLY A 149 10.24 -26.33 4.19
C GLY A 149 8.84 -25.95 4.69
N GLU A 150 8.74 -25.34 5.88
CA GLU A 150 7.48 -24.86 6.44
C GLU A 150 7.41 -23.32 6.42
N ARG A 151 6.22 -22.79 6.15
CA ARG A 151 5.93 -21.36 6.27
C ARG A 151 5.86 -20.98 7.76
N VAL A 152 6.47 -19.84 8.11
CA VAL A 152 6.60 -19.34 9.49
C VAL A 152 5.79 -18.07 9.70
#